data_AF-A0A7V1PWL6-F1
#
_entry.id   AF-A0A7V1PWL6-F1
#
_cell.length_a   1.000
_cell.length_b   1.000
_cell.length_c   1.000
_cell.angle_alpha   90.00
_cell.angle_beta   90.00
_cell.angle_gamma   90.00
#
_symmetry.space_group_name_H-M   'P 1'
#
loop_
_entity.id
_entity.type
_entity.pdbx_description
1 polymer ?
#
loop_
_entity_poly.entity_id
_entity_poly.type
_entity_poly.pdbx_seq_one_letter_code
_entity_poly.pdbx_strand_id
1 'polypeptide(L)'
;MKVFEANITNPAIDFFDNSNELLLETLNSELKSICGINSFFTTQLEIDALTTAILSKKNLIGETDRAEYGDFQTNKQLSDAVCKLLMKQYISPEVIIEPTCGQGNFIISCLNTFEDIKFIYGIEVYKPYVWEAKFAILDYFLNNTKD
;
A
#
# COMPACT_ATOMS: atom_id res chain seq x y z
N MET A 1 9.42 0.81 8.86
CA MET A 1 10.87 0.78 8.49
C MET A 1 11.03 1.17 7.03
N LYS A 2 12.25 1.26 6.48
CA LYS A 2 12.41 1.44 5.02
C LYS A 2 12.91 0.19 4.33
N VAL A 3 12.30 -0.13 3.20
CA VAL A 3 12.69 -1.17 2.25
C VAL A 3 12.25 -0.70 0.86
N PHE A 4 13.07 -0.89 -0.17
CA PHE A 4 12.81 -0.29 -1.50
C PHE A 4 12.65 1.23 -1.48
N GLU A 5 13.38 1.91 -0.58
CA GLU A 5 13.26 3.35 -0.29
C GLU A 5 11.87 3.77 0.26
N ALA A 6 10.96 2.81 0.45
CA ALA A 6 9.58 3.00 0.87
C ALA A 6 9.38 2.67 2.34
N ASN A 7 8.50 3.41 3.00
CA ASN A 7 8.05 3.09 4.34
C ASN A 7 7.13 1.86 4.33
N ILE A 8 7.42 0.90 5.19
CA ILE A 8 6.56 -0.28 5.45
C ILE A 8 6.00 -0.23 6.88
N THR A 9 4.71 -0.56 7.00
CA THR A 9 3.92 -0.56 8.24
C THR A 9 4.20 -1.79 9.11
N ASN A 10 3.92 -1.72 10.41
CA ASN A 10 4.15 -2.86 11.30
C ASN A 10 3.27 -4.08 10.95
N PRO A 11 1.96 -3.94 10.65
CA PRO A 11 1.16 -5.10 10.26
C PRO A 11 1.66 -5.77 8.98
N ALA A 12 2.16 -4.99 8.02
CA ALA A 12 2.79 -5.56 6.83
C ALA A 12 4.10 -6.30 7.17
N ILE A 13 4.95 -5.75 8.04
CA ILE A 13 6.15 -6.44 8.52
C ILE A 13 5.79 -7.77 9.18
N ASP A 14 4.81 -7.77 10.09
CA ASP A 14 4.38 -8.95 10.83
C ASP A 14 3.80 -10.01 9.88
N PHE A 15 3.04 -9.60 8.87
CA PHE A 15 2.56 -10.50 7.81
C PHE A 15 3.74 -11.15 7.08
N PHE A 16 4.71 -10.36 6.60
CA PHE A 16 5.84 -10.91 5.84
C PHE A 16 6.84 -11.72 6.67
N ASP A 17 6.99 -11.46 7.97
CA ASP A 17 7.82 -12.30 8.87
C ASP A 17 7.22 -13.71 8.99
N ASN A 18 5.87 -13.82 8.95
CA ASN A 18 5.16 -15.10 9.01
C ASN A 18 5.04 -15.83 7.66
N SER A 19 5.26 -15.14 6.55
CA SER A 19 5.11 -15.67 5.18
C SER A 19 6.45 -15.80 4.42
N ASN A 20 7.58 -15.74 5.14
CA ASN A 20 8.93 -15.64 4.58
C ASN A 20 9.44 -16.86 3.78
N GLU A 21 8.80 -18.02 3.91
CA GLU A 21 9.14 -19.26 3.19
C GLU A 21 8.30 -19.48 1.92
N LEU A 22 7.34 -18.59 1.62
CA LEU A 22 6.45 -18.74 0.47
C LEU A 22 7.13 -18.37 -0.85
N LEU A 23 6.88 -19.18 -1.88
CA LEU A 23 7.28 -18.89 -3.26
C LEU A 23 6.45 -17.72 -3.82
N LEU A 24 7.02 -16.99 -4.78
CA LEU A 24 6.41 -15.83 -5.44
C LEU A 24 4.93 -16.00 -5.83
N GLU A 25 4.58 -17.12 -6.46
CA GLU A 25 3.21 -17.38 -6.90
C GLU A 25 2.24 -17.56 -5.73
N THR A 26 2.64 -18.35 -4.72
CA THR A 26 1.84 -18.61 -3.52
C THR A 26 1.63 -17.33 -2.72
N LEU A 27 2.70 -16.56 -2.51
CA LEU A 27 2.64 -15.30 -1.78
C LEU A 27 1.77 -14.26 -2.48
N ASN A 28 1.91 -14.10 -3.81
CA ASN A 28 1.03 -13.19 -4.56
C ASN A 28 -0.43 -13.66 -4.58
N SER A 29 -0.69 -14.97 -4.61
CA SER A 29 -2.05 -15.50 -4.50
C SER A 29 -2.68 -15.16 -3.15
N GLU A 30 -1.93 -15.31 -2.06
CA GLU A 30 -2.40 -14.95 -0.72
C GLU A 30 -2.65 -13.45 -0.60
N LEU A 31 -1.68 -12.62 -1.02
CA LEU A 31 -1.81 -11.16 -1.03
C LEU A 31 -3.00 -10.68 -1.87
N LYS A 32 -3.25 -11.31 -3.02
CA LYS A 32 -4.43 -11.01 -3.83
C LYS A 32 -5.72 -11.32 -3.07
N SER A 33 -5.77 -12.41 -2.31
CA SER A 33 -6.93 -12.75 -1.49
C SER A 33 -7.16 -11.76 -0.35
N ILE A 34 -6.09 -11.20 0.21
CA ILE A 34 -6.17 -10.25 1.34
C ILE A 34 -6.51 -8.84 0.85
N CYS A 35 -5.76 -8.33 -0.12
CA CYS A 35 -5.78 -6.90 -0.48
C CYS A 35 -6.14 -6.64 -1.94
N GLY A 36 -6.45 -7.66 -2.73
CA GLY A 36 -6.90 -7.53 -4.13
C GLY A 36 -5.80 -7.22 -5.14
N ILE A 37 -4.54 -7.03 -4.71
CA ILE A 37 -3.42 -6.72 -5.60
C ILE A 37 -2.96 -8.00 -6.32
N ASN A 38 -3.07 -8.02 -7.66
CA ASN A 38 -2.76 -9.21 -8.47
C ASN A 38 -1.28 -9.64 -8.42
N SER A 39 -0.36 -8.68 -8.45
CA SER A 39 1.09 -8.93 -8.47
C SER A 39 1.75 -7.96 -7.50
N PHE A 40 1.69 -8.30 -6.22
CA PHE A 40 2.29 -7.50 -5.16
C PHE A 40 3.81 -7.48 -5.33
N PHE A 41 4.41 -8.63 -5.61
CA PHE A 41 5.79 -8.78 -6.06
C PHE A 41 5.82 -9.18 -7.53
N THR A 42 6.80 -8.66 -8.26
CA THR A 42 7.05 -9.01 -9.66
C THR A 42 8.16 -10.05 -9.82
N THR A 43 9.07 -10.14 -8.84
CA THR A 43 10.20 -11.08 -8.87
C THR A 43 10.48 -11.69 -7.50
N GLN A 44 11.12 -12.86 -7.48
CA GLN A 44 11.57 -13.49 -6.23
C GLN A 44 12.64 -12.65 -5.52
N LEU A 45 13.45 -11.90 -6.27
CA LEU A 45 14.46 -11.00 -5.72
C LEU A 45 13.87 -9.90 -4.82
N GLU A 46 12.67 -9.41 -5.14
CA GLU A 46 11.96 -8.45 -4.29
C GLU A 46 11.55 -9.10 -2.97
N ILE A 47 11.09 -10.36 -2.98
CA ILE A 47 10.75 -11.08 -1.76
C ILE A 47 12.00 -11.28 -0.90
N ASP A 48 13.08 -11.79 -1.50
CA ASP A 48 14.34 -12.07 -0.79
C ASP A 48 14.92 -10.79 -0.17
N ALA A 49 14.86 -9.66 -0.89
CA ALA A 49 15.29 -8.36 -0.40
C ALA A 49 14.44 -7.87 0.78
N LEU A 50 13.12 -8.05 0.73
CA LEU A 50 12.21 -7.69 1.82
C LEU A 50 12.46 -8.55 3.06
N THR A 51 12.53 -9.87 2.90
CA THR A 51 12.81 -10.81 3.98
C THR A 51 14.16 -10.50 4.64
N THR A 52 15.20 -10.25 3.84
CA THR A 52 16.51 -9.84 4.35
C THR A 52 16.44 -8.53 5.12
N ALA A 53 15.71 -7.54 4.61
CA ALA A 53 15.52 -6.26 5.29
C ALA A 53 14.82 -6.43 6.64
N ILE A 54 13.74 -7.22 6.71
CA ILE A 54 12.99 -7.49 7.94
C ILE A 54 13.88 -8.21 8.98
N LEU A 55 14.62 -9.23 8.56
CA LEU A 55 15.57 -9.95 9.42
C LEU A 55 16.69 -9.03 9.94
N SER A 56 17.26 -8.19 9.08
CA SER A 56 18.35 -7.27 9.44
C SER A 56 17.90 -6.19 10.42
N LYS A 57 16.64 -5.76 10.34
CA LYS A 57 16.12 -4.66 11.15
C LYS A 57 15.68 -5.04 12.56
N LYS A 58 15.66 -6.33 12.91
CA LYS A 58 15.71 -6.75 14.32
C LYS A 58 16.94 -6.16 15.06
N ASN A 59 17.91 -5.54 14.35
CA ASN A 59 19.14 -4.97 14.93
C ASN A 59 19.38 -3.44 14.82
N LEU A 60 18.59 -2.59 14.12
CA LEU A 60 18.91 -1.13 13.99
C LEU A 60 17.70 -0.18 13.79
N ILE A 61 17.79 1.04 14.36
CA ILE A 61 16.83 2.16 14.29
C ILE A 61 17.10 3.01 13.03
N GLY A 62 16.04 3.50 12.38
CA GLY A 62 16.05 3.97 10.98
C GLY A 62 16.52 5.41 10.69
N GLU A 63 16.87 5.65 9.43
CA GLU A 63 17.22 6.95 8.85
C GLU A 63 15.98 7.82 8.56
N THR A 64 16.18 9.14 8.57
CA THR A 64 15.13 10.15 8.34
C THR A 64 14.86 10.40 6.85
N ASP A 65 13.62 10.73 6.54
CA ASP A 65 13.14 11.05 5.19
C ASP A 65 13.85 12.24 4.55
N ARG A 66 14.16 12.14 3.25
CA ARG A 66 14.51 13.30 2.42
C ARG A 66 13.28 13.66 1.60
N ALA A 67 12.53 14.65 2.06
CA ALA A 67 11.59 15.35 1.18
C ALA A 67 12.41 16.20 0.20
N GLU A 68 12.33 15.91 -1.09
CA GLU A 68 12.96 16.71 -2.15
C GLU A 68 12.01 17.81 -2.63
N TYR A 69 12.56 18.93 -3.10
CA TYR A 69 11.75 20.03 -3.62
C TYR A 69 10.93 19.59 -4.83
N GLY A 70 9.61 19.78 -4.76
CA GLY A 70 8.68 19.42 -5.83
C GLY A 70 7.89 18.12 -5.58
N ASP A 71 8.22 17.40 -4.51
CA ASP A 71 7.52 16.19 -4.12
C ASP A 71 6.29 16.51 -3.25
N PHE A 72 5.20 16.91 -3.91
CA PHE A 72 3.94 17.21 -3.24
C PHE A 72 3.09 15.95 -3.09
N GLN A 73 3.07 15.39 -1.88
CA GLN A 73 2.11 14.36 -1.51
C GLN A 73 0.82 14.99 -0.99
N THR A 74 -0.33 14.54 -1.51
CA THR A 74 -1.64 14.94 -0.98
C THR A 74 -1.77 14.41 0.44
N ASN A 75 -1.92 15.28 1.43
CA ASN A 75 -2.09 14.83 2.82
C ASN A 75 -3.42 14.09 3.00
N LYS A 76 -3.44 13.14 3.95
CA LYS A 76 -4.59 12.28 4.21
C LYS A 76 -5.86 13.04 4.62
N GLN A 77 -5.73 14.14 5.34
CA GLN A 77 -6.90 14.94 5.76
C GLN A 77 -7.63 15.54 4.55
N LEU A 78 -6.88 16.00 3.55
CA LEU A 78 -7.44 16.54 2.31
C LEU A 78 -8.11 15.44 1.49
N SER A 79 -7.46 14.29 1.28
CA SER A 79 -8.06 13.18 0.53
C SER A 79 -9.34 12.66 1.20
N ASP A 80 -9.34 12.52 2.53
CA ASP A 80 -10.54 12.13 3.30
C ASP A 80 -11.67 13.16 3.16
N ALA A 81 -11.36 14.45 3.21
CA ALA A 81 -12.35 15.51 3.07
C ALA A 81 -13.02 15.50 1.68
N VAL A 82 -12.23 15.27 0.64
CA VAL A 82 -12.73 15.15 -0.74
C VAL A 82 -13.62 13.91 -0.90
N CYS A 83 -13.19 12.73 -0.44
CA CYS A 83 -14.01 11.52 -0.52
C CYS A 83 -15.34 11.68 0.25
N LYS A 84 -15.31 12.27 1.46
CA LYS A 84 -16.53 12.58 2.24
C LYS A 84 -17.45 13.56 1.53
N LEU A 85 -16.90 14.55 0.81
CA LEU A 85 -17.70 15.48 0.02
C LEU A 85 -18.44 14.74 -1.11
N LEU A 86 -17.75 13.85 -1.83
CA LEU A 86 -18.34 13.04 -2.91
C LEU A 86 -19.43 12.09 -2.37
N MET A 87 -19.20 11.43 -1.24
CA MET A 87 -20.22 10.61 -0.58
C MET A 87 -21.48 11.42 -0.21
N LYS A 88 -21.31 12.65 0.31
CA LYS A 88 -22.45 13.55 0.61
C LYS A 88 -23.23 13.98 -0.62
N GLN A 89 -22.63 13.88 -1.80
CA GLN A 89 -23.28 14.10 -3.10
C GLN A 89 -23.90 12.81 -3.66
N TYR A 90 -24.00 11.74 -2.85
CA TYR A 90 -24.53 10.44 -3.22
C TYR A 90 -23.76 9.74 -4.35
N ILE A 91 -22.46 10.04 -4.47
CA ILE A 91 -21.57 9.36 -5.41
C ILE A 91 -21.07 8.07 -4.77
N SER A 92 -21.31 6.93 -5.43
CA SER A 92 -20.77 5.61 -5.07
C SER A 92 -20.09 5.00 -6.30
N PRO A 93 -18.76 5.17 -6.47
CA PRO A 93 -18.06 4.71 -7.66
C PRO A 93 -17.74 3.21 -7.59
N GLU A 94 -18.00 2.50 -8.68
CA GLU A 94 -17.54 1.12 -8.86
C GLU A 94 -16.07 1.05 -9.32
N VAL A 95 -15.57 2.13 -9.93
CA VAL A 95 -14.22 2.21 -10.50
C VAL A 95 -13.55 3.51 -10.07
N ILE A 96 -12.32 3.39 -9.55
CA ILE A 96 -11.46 4.51 -9.18
C ILE A 96 -10.22 4.49 -10.07
N ILE A 97 -9.83 5.66 -10.58
CA ILE A 97 -8.61 5.83 -11.38
C ILE A 97 -7.81 6.97 -10.77
N GLU A 98 -6.57 6.69 -10.37
CA GLU A 98 -5.63 7.66 -9.83
C GLU A 98 -4.31 7.62 -10.65
N PRO A 99 -4.17 8.47 -11.68
CA PRO A 99 -3.04 8.40 -12.63
C PRO A 99 -1.66 8.78 -12.09
N THR A 100 -1.61 9.43 -10.93
CA THR A 100 -0.39 9.85 -10.23
C THR A 100 -0.59 9.59 -8.74
N CYS A 101 -0.73 8.31 -8.38
CA CYS A 101 -1.28 7.95 -7.08
C CYS A 101 -0.32 8.21 -5.91
N GLY A 102 0.96 8.48 -6.17
CA GLY A 102 1.94 8.72 -5.13
C GLY A 102 1.91 7.61 -4.08
N GLN A 103 1.89 8.01 -2.82
CA GLN A 103 1.79 7.09 -1.67
C GLN A 103 0.41 6.43 -1.50
N GLY A 104 -0.57 6.73 -2.36
CA GLY A 104 -1.89 6.10 -2.37
C GLY A 104 -2.91 6.69 -1.40
N ASN A 105 -2.73 7.93 -0.93
CA ASN A 105 -3.64 8.53 0.07
C ASN A 105 -5.10 8.60 -0.42
N PHE A 106 -5.36 8.90 -1.69
CA PHE A 106 -6.71 8.86 -2.24
C PHE A 106 -7.25 7.44 -2.37
N ILE A 107 -6.45 6.46 -2.82
CA ILE A 107 -6.86 5.04 -2.81
C ILE A 107 -7.35 4.63 -1.42
N ILE A 108 -6.58 4.92 -0.37
CA ILE A 108 -6.95 4.58 1.01
C ILE A 108 -8.20 5.35 1.46
N SER A 109 -8.28 6.66 1.19
CA SER A 109 -9.48 7.45 1.53
C SER A 109 -10.73 6.94 0.82
N CYS A 110 -10.62 6.53 -0.44
CA CYS A 110 -11.72 5.93 -1.20
C CYS A 110 -12.14 4.59 -0.60
N LEU A 111 -11.20 3.69 -0.30
CA LEU A 111 -11.48 2.40 0.35
C LEU A 111 -12.21 2.57 1.70
N ASN A 112 -11.85 3.60 2.47
CA ASN A 112 -12.52 3.94 3.74
C ASN A 112 -13.91 4.57 3.57
N THR A 113 -14.24 5.06 2.37
CA THR A 113 -15.43 5.88 2.14
C THR A 113 -16.49 5.13 1.33
N PHE A 114 -16.11 4.46 0.24
CA PHE A 114 -17.07 3.88 -0.69
C PHE A 114 -17.11 2.36 -0.57
N GLU A 115 -18.32 1.78 -0.60
CA GLU A 115 -18.55 0.35 -0.40
C GLU A 115 -18.64 -0.44 -1.71
N ASP A 116 -19.06 0.22 -2.81
CA ASP A 116 -19.34 -0.45 -4.10
C ASP A 116 -18.12 -0.58 -5.02
N ILE A 117 -16.91 -0.32 -4.51
CA ILE A 117 -15.69 -0.33 -5.32
C ILE A 117 -15.42 -1.76 -5.83
N LYS A 118 -15.29 -1.91 -7.15
CA LYS A 118 -14.89 -3.16 -7.83
C LYS A 118 -13.46 -3.11 -8.33
N PHE A 119 -13.02 -1.96 -8.84
CA PHE A 119 -11.68 -1.80 -9.42
C PHE A 119 -11.04 -0.48 -9.00
N ILE A 120 -9.74 -0.55 -8.71
CA ILE A 120 -8.90 0.61 -8.47
C ILE A 120 -7.69 0.52 -9.40
N TYR A 121 -7.47 1.59 -10.17
CA TYR A 121 -6.33 1.74 -11.07
C TYR A 121 -5.45 2.88 -10.56
N GLY A 122 -4.38 2.55 -9.83
CA GLY A 122 -3.32 3.48 -9.46
C GLY A 122 -2.16 3.40 -10.45
N ILE A 123 -1.72 4.54 -10.98
CA ILE A 123 -0.52 4.65 -11.81
C ILE A 123 0.47 5.55 -11.07
N GLU A 124 1.71 5.09 -10.94
CA GLU A 124 2.80 5.83 -10.33
C GLU A 124 4.11 5.46 -11.02
N VAL A 125 4.94 6.46 -11.30
CA VAL A 125 6.22 6.31 -12.00
C VAL A 125 7.38 6.11 -11.03
N TYR A 126 7.31 6.71 -9.85
CA TYR A 126 8.31 6.58 -8.81
C TYR A 126 8.06 5.29 -8.01
N LYS A 127 8.90 4.27 -8.28
CA LYS A 127 8.74 2.93 -7.71
C LYS A 127 8.62 2.88 -6.18
N PRO A 128 9.35 3.68 -5.38
CA PRO A 128 9.16 3.68 -3.93
C PRO A 128 7.73 4.05 -3.52
N TYR A 129 7.06 4.95 -4.23
CA TYR A 129 5.66 5.28 -3.97
C TYR A 129 4.68 4.17 -4.35
N VAL A 130 4.99 3.39 -5.39
CA VAL A 130 4.26 2.14 -5.65
C VAL A 130 4.35 1.19 -4.45
N TRP A 131 5.53 1.07 -3.82
CA TRP A 131 5.69 0.24 -2.63
C TRP A 131 4.95 0.79 -1.42
N GLU A 132 5.02 2.10 -1.15
CA GLU A 132 4.27 2.71 -0.06
C GLU A 132 2.76 2.53 -0.23
N ALA A 133 2.24 2.74 -1.43
CA ALA A 133 0.83 2.50 -1.73
C ALA A 133 0.46 1.02 -1.53
N LYS A 134 1.28 0.08 -2.01
CA LYS A 134 1.08 -1.36 -1.80
C LYS A 134 1.03 -1.73 -0.31
N PHE A 135 1.99 -1.24 0.48
CA PHE A 135 2.03 -1.49 1.92
C PHE A 135 0.84 -0.85 2.65
N ALA A 136 0.44 0.37 2.29
CA ALA A 136 -0.72 1.03 2.86
C ALA A 136 -2.03 0.29 2.54
N ILE A 137 -2.17 -0.24 1.32
CA ILE A 137 -3.35 -1.03 0.92
C ILE A 137 -3.38 -2.36 1.67
N LEU A 138 -2.26 -3.07 1.77
CA LEU A 138 -2.16 -4.29 2.56
C LEU A 138 -2.51 -4.03 4.03
N ASP A 139 -1.92 -2.99 4.62
CA ASP A 139 -2.18 -2.57 6.00
C ASP A 139 -3.66 -2.25 6.23
N TYR A 140 -4.30 -1.55 5.29
CA TYR A 140 -5.73 -1.28 5.36
C TYR A 140 -6.55 -2.57 5.48
N PHE A 141 -6.28 -3.58 4.64
CA PHE A 141 -7.05 -4.84 4.67
C PHE A 141 -6.69 -5.74 5.85
N LEU A 142 -5.44 -5.76 6.29
CA LEU A 142 -5.03 -6.52 7.49
C LEU A 142 -5.70 -5.98 8.76
N ASN A 143 -5.91 -4.65 8.86
CA ASN A 143 -6.55 -4.04 10.02
C ASN A 143 -8.08 -3.95 9.92
N ASN A 144 -8.65 -4.08 8.72
CA ASN A 144 -10.09 -4.01 8.46
C ASN A 144 -10.68 -5.36 8.02
N THR A 145 -10.10 -6.48 8.45
CA THR A 145 -10.72 -7.80 8.26
C THR A 145 -12.10 -7.77 8.91
N LYS A 146 -13.14 -7.68 8.07
CA LYS A 146 -14.52 -7.94 8.47
C LYS A 146 -14.60 -9.42 8.85
N ASP A 147 -14.85 -9.70 10.13
CA ASP A 147 -15.39 -11.00 10.55
C ASP A 147 -16.75 -11.26 9.88
#